data_AF-A0A3M2ZMB6-F1
#
_entry.id   AF-A0A3M2ZMB6-F1
#
_cell.length_a   1.000
_cell.length_b   1.000
_cell.length_c   1.000
_cell.angle_alpha   90.00
_cell.angle_beta   90.00
_cell.angle_gamma   90.00
#
_symmetry.space_group_name_H-M   'P 1'
#
loop_
_entity.id
_entity.type
_entity.pdbx_description
1 polymer ?
#
loop_
_entity_poly.entity_id
_entity_poly.type
_entity_poly.pdbx_seq_one_letter_code
_entity_poly.pdbx_strand_id
1 'polypeptide(L)'
;GHSLLAVQLVSSLRERFEVEVALGDLFLHPTICELAASCLSGLNKSLHPNLTTIRKEGTQYPLFLIHEGSGDIGYAQQLAKQISSDIPVYGFSASGLQIGEEHLTTIEAMASRYIQGIRHIQPDGPYRVAGWSAGGTIAYEIAHQLIGAG
;
A
#
# COMPACT_ATOMS: atom_id res chain seq x y z
N GLY A 1 22.57 -13.54 -5.14
CA GLY A 1 22.63 -13.93 -3.72
C GLY A 1 21.69 -15.09 -3.46
N HIS A 2 21.89 -15.85 -2.39
CA HIS A 2 20.96 -16.89 -1.94
C HIS A 2 20.25 -16.47 -0.65
N SER A 3 19.15 -17.13 -0.29
CA SER A 3 18.23 -16.72 0.79
C SER A 3 18.91 -16.42 2.12
N LEU A 4 19.96 -17.16 2.49
CA LEU A 4 20.72 -16.90 3.72
C LEU A 4 21.47 -15.55 3.71
N LEU A 5 22.04 -15.14 2.57
CA LEU A 5 22.70 -13.82 2.44
C LEU A 5 21.68 -12.68 2.52
N ALA A 6 20.46 -12.89 2.03
CA ALA A 6 19.38 -11.92 2.13
C ALA A 6 18.96 -11.69 3.60
N VAL A 7 18.81 -12.77 4.38
CA VAL A 7 18.52 -12.68 5.82
C VAL A 7 19.66 -11.99 6.58
N GLN A 8 20.91 -12.33 6.28
CA GLN A 8 22.09 -11.70 6.89
C GLN A 8 22.17 -10.20 6.56
N LEU A 9 21.84 -9.82 5.33
CA LEU A 9 21.80 -8.42 4.91
C LEU A 9 20.73 -7.64 5.69
N VAL A 10 19.50 -8.18 5.79
CA VAL A 10 18.42 -7.56 6.57
C VAL A 10 18.82 -7.37 8.05
N SER A 11 19.42 -8.40 8.68
CA SER A 11 19.92 -8.29 10.06
C SER A 11 21.00 -7.20 10.20
N SER A 12 21.92 -7.14 9.24
CA SER A 12 23.01 -6.15 9.24
C SER A 12 22.50 -4.72 9.04
N LEU A 13 21.46 -4.53 8.22
CA LEU A 13 20.84 -3.22 8.01
C LEU A 13 20.18 -2.71 9.29
N ARG A 14 19.49 -3.60 10.03
CA ARG A 14 18.89 -3.29 11.32
C ARG A 14 19.93 -2.91 12.37
N GLU A 15 20.99 -3.71 12.51
CA GLU A 15 22.02 -3.49 13.53
C GLU A 15 22.85 -2.24 13.31
N ARG A 16 23.15 -1.88 12.05
CA ARG A 16 24.06 -0.77 11.73
C ARG A 16 23.38 0.55 11.43
N PHE A 17 22.16 0.52 10.91
CA PHE A 17 21.48 1.71 10.43
C PHE A 17 20.13 1.96 11.12
N GLU A 18 19.72 1.10 12.05
CA GLU A 18 18.43 1.17 12.76
C GLU A 18 17.22 1.21 11.79
N VAL A 19 17.38 0.64 10.59
CA VAL A 19 16.32 0.54 9.59
C VAL A 19 15.71 -0.85 9.64
N GLU A 20 14.40 -0.92 9.80
CA GLU A 20 13.66 -2.18 9.61
C GLU A 20 13.33 -2.35 8.13
N VAL A 21 13.88 -3.43 7.55
CA VAL A 21 13.65 -3.82 6.16
C VAL A 21 13.04 -5.22 6.18
N ALA A 22 11.86 -5.41 5.58
CA ALA A 22 11.31 -6.74 5.45
C ALA A 22 12.08 -7.51 4.38
N LEU A 23 12.18 -8.84 4.53
CA LEU A 23 12.88 -9.66 3.53
C LEU A 23 12.24 -9.53 2.13
N GLY A 24 10.92 -9.31 2.07
CA GLY A 24 10.20 -9.04 0.82
C GLY A 24 10.68 -7.76 0.11
N ASP A 25 11.02 -6.71 0.86
CA ASP A 25 11.47 -5.43 0.32
C ASP A 25 12.78 -5.58 -0.44
N LEU A 26 13.66 -6.49 0.00
CA LEU A 26 14.90 -6.78 -0.69
C LEU A 26 14.68 -7.39 -2.07
N PHE A 27 13.62 -8.19 -2.24
CA PHE A 27 13.27 -8.78 -3.53
C PHE A 27 12.53 -7.80 -4.43
N LEU A 28 11.73 -6.91 -3.85
CA LEU A 28 11.04 -5.83 -4.57
C LEU A 28 12.00 -4.71 -5.02
N HIS A 29 13.10 -4.52 -4.30
CA HIS A 29 14.13 -3.51 -4.56
C HIS A 29 15.52 -4.16 -4.69
N PRO A 30 15.78 -4.88 -5.80
CA PRO A 30 16.98 -5.69 -5.95
C PRO A 30 18.28 -4.88 -6.13
N THR A 31 18.19 -3.55 -6.25
CA THR A 31 19.35 -2.66 -6.32
C THR A 31 19.54 -1.86 -5.03
N ILE A 32 20.79 -1.51 -4.72
CA ILE A 32 21.14 -0.70 -3.53
C ILE A 32 20.41 0.65 -3.58
N CYS A 33 20.32 1.29 -4.74
CA CYS A 33 19.63 2.57 -4.90
C CYS A 33 18.13 2.45 -4.60
N GLU A 34 17.45 1.44 -5.13
CA GLU A 34 16.02 1.22 -4.88
C GLU A 34 15.76 0.86 -3.41
N LEU A 35 16.61 0.00 -2.82
CA LEU A 35 16.48 -0.40 -1.42
C LEU A 35 16.70 0.80 -0.48
N ALA A 36 17.74 1.60 -0.74
CA ALA A 36 18.02 2.80 0.05
C ALA A 36 16.90 3.84 -0.08
N ALA A 37 16.38 4.05 -1.29
CA ALA A 37 15.23 4.93 -1.51
C ALA A 37 13.98 4.43 -0.75
N SER A 38 13.74 3.12 -0.76
CA SER A 38 12.65 2.49 -0.01
C SER A 38 12.80 2.69 1.50
N CYS A 39 13.98 2.44 2.05
CA CYS A 39 14.31 2.67 3.46
C CYS A 39 14.09 4.14 3.89
N LEU A 40 14.53 5.08 3.05
CA LEU A 40 14.34 6.51 3.29
C LEU A 40 12.88 6.94 3.17
N SER A 41 12.11 6.29 2.28
CA SER A 41 10.68 6.54 2.11
C SER A 41 9.84 5.98 3.27
N GLY A 42 10.26 4.86 3.87
CA GLY A 42 9.63 4.23 5.05
C GLY A 42 9.81 5.01 6.36
N LEU A 43 10.74 5.98 6.39
CA LEU A 43 10.86 6.95 7.49
C LEU A 43 9.78 8.05 7.47
N ASN A 44 8.97 8.11 6.41
CA ASN A 44 7.74 8.90 6.45
C ASN A 44 6.69 8.13 7.25
N LYS A 45 6.35 8.63 8.44
CA LYS A 45 5.18 8.20 9.22
C LYS A 45 4.00 7.95 8.26
N SER A 46 3.60 6.70 8.10
CA SER A 46 2.47 6.34 7.25
C SER A 46 1.22 7.07 7.77
N LEU A 47 0.56 7.85 6.91
CA LEU A 47 -0.68 8.56 7.25
C LEU A 47 -1.80 7.60 7.67
N HIS A 48 -1.74 6.35 7.21
CA HIS A 48 -2.59 5.22 7.60
C HIS A 48 -1.77 3.92 7.43
N PRO A 49 -1.84 2.94 8.34
CA PRO A 49 -0.92 1.79 8.37
C PRO A 49 -0.94 0.93 7.11
N ASN A 50 -2.09 0.84 6.43
CA ASN A 50 -2.24 0.09 5.19
C ASN A 50 -2.04 0.92 3.92
N LEU A 51 -1.86 2.23 4.02
CA LEU A 51 -1.88 3.13 2.87
C LEU A 51 -0.48 3.49 2.42
N THR A 52 -0.15 3.13 1.19
CA THR A 52 1.10 3.49 0.52
C THR A 52 0.84 4.53 -0.57
N THR A 53 1.64 5.59 -0.59
CA THR A 53 1.65 6.54 -1.71
C THR A 53 2.52 5.96 -2.83
N ILE A 54 1.92 5.63 -3.97
CA ILE A 54 2.65 5.08 -5.13
C ILE A 54 3.12 6.23 -6.04
N ARG A 55 2.25 7.22 -6.26
CA ARG A 55 2.56 8.47 -6.95
C ARG A 55 1.68 9.58 -6.39
N LYS A 56 2.28 10.66 -5.90
CA LYS A 56 1.54 11.76 -5.26
C LYS A 56 1.14 12.84 -6.26
N GLU A 57 1.94 13.01 -7.29
CA GLU A 57 1.84 14.07 -8.28
C GLU A 57 0.66 13.84 -9.22
N GLY A 58 0.08 14.95 -9.70
CA GLY A 58 -1.07 14.96 -10.59
C GLY A 58 -2.12 15.98 -10.14
N THR A 59 -3.02 16.33 -11.05
CA THR A 59 -4.07 17.32 -10.83
C THR A 59 -5.48 16.73 -10.83
N GLN A 60 -5.63 15.46 -11.24
CA GLN A 60 -6.92 14.77 -11.24
C GLN A 60 -7.24 14.09 -9.91
N TYR A 61 -8.49 13.62 -9.78
CA TYR A 61 -8.90 12.79 -8.66
C TYR A 61 -8.01 11.55 -8.52
N PRO A 62 -7.49 11.28 -7.31
CA PRO A 62 -6.68 10.10 -7.01
C PRO A 62 -7.37 8.79 -7.36
N LEU A 63 -6.58 7.79 -7.73
CA LEU A 63 -6.99 6.39 -7.83
C LEU A 63 -6.47 5.60 -6.62
N PHE A 64 -7.38 4.94 -5.92
CA PHE A 64 -7.07 4.06 -4.79
C PHE A 64 -7.16 2.60 -5.25
N LEU A 65 -6.04 1.87 -5.15
CA LEU A 65 -5.91 0.47 -5.56
C LEU A 65 -5.84 -0.46 -4.34
N ILE A 66 -6.73 -1.44 -4.27
CA ILE A 66 -6.85 -2.35 -3.12
C ILE A 66 -6.07 -3.65 -3.35
N HIS A 67 -5.34 -4.14 -2.34
CA HIS A 67 -4.59 -5.39 -2.41
C HIS A 67 -5.40 -6.57 -2.95
N GLU A 68 -4.68 -7.53 -3.53
CA GLU A 68 -5.26 -8.82 -3.92
C GLU A 68 -5.23 -9.81 -2.74
N GLY A 69 -5.59 -11.07 -2.97
CA GLY A 69 -5.75 -12.09 -1.93
C GLY A 69 -4.50 -12.35 -1.06
N SER A 70 -3.28 -12.09 -1.54
CA SER A 70 -2.08 -12.19 -0.70
C SER A 70 -1.88 -11.02 0.28
N GLY A 71 -2.59 -9.92 0.07
CA GLY A 71 -2.41 -8.69 0.84
C GLY A 71 -1.36 -7.71 0.30
N ASP A 72 -0.66 -8.09 -0.77
CA ASP A 72 0.36 -7.28 -1.44
C ASP A 72 -0.23 -6.28 -2.47
N ILE A 73 0.52 -5.21 -2.74
CA ILE A 73 0.18 -4.15 -3.69
C ILE A 73 1.19 -4.00 -4.84
N GLY A 74 2.08 -4.96 -5.06
CA GLY A 74 3.07 -4.92 -6.15
C GLY A 74 2.42 -4.78 -7.53
N TYR A 75 1.23 -5.36 -7.74
CA TYR A 75 0.48 -5.17 -8.97
C TYR A 75 0.07 -3.70 -9.18
N ALA A 76 -0.28 -2.99 -8.10
CA ALA A 76 -0.69 -1.60 -8.14
C ALA A 76 0.49 -0.69 -8.52
N GLN A 77 1.69 -0.99 -8.03
CA GLN A 77 2.91 -0.29 -8.41
C GLN A 77 3.23 -0.45 -9.90
N GLN A 78 3.03 -1.64 -10.46
CA GLN A 78 3.23 -1.88 -11.89
C GLN A 78 2.15 -1.21 -12.74
N LEU A 79 0.89 -1.27 -12.31
CA LEU A 79 -0.23 -0.62 -13.00
C LEU A 79 -0.09 0.90 -13.02
N ALA A 80 0.39 1.50 -11.93
CA ALA A 80 0.61 2.94 -11.83
C ALA A 80 1.52 3.48 -12.95
N LYS A 81 2.47 2.68 -13.46
CA LYS A 81 3.36 3.07 -14.57
C LYS A 81 2.63 3.23 -15.90
N GLN A 82 1.46 2.60 -16.05
CA GLN A 82 0.63 2.64 -17.26
C GLN A 82 -0.54 3.64 -17.13
N ILE A 83 -0.78 4.15 -15.93
CA ILE A 83 -1.79 5.19 -15.67
C ILE A 83 -1.17 6.56 -15.94
N SER A 84 -1.93 7.46 -16.55
CA SER A 84 -1.54 8.86 -16.77
C SER A 84 -0.87 9.47 -15.54
N SER A 85 0.23 10.19 -15.76
CA SER A 85 0.97 10.89 -14.70
C SER A 85 0.16 11.99 -14.01
N ASP A 86 -0.94 12.44 -14.63
CA ASP A 86 -1.84 13.44 -14.06
C ASP A 86 -2.80 12.88 -12.98
N ILE A 87 -2.83 11.56 -12.81
CA ILE A 87 -3.63 10.86 -11.81
C ILE A 87 -2.70 10.43 -10.65
N PRO A 88 -2.88 10.97 -9.44
CA PRO A 88 -2.26 10.45 -8.22
C PRO A 88 -2.71 9.02 -7.96
N VAL A 89 -1.82 8.15 -7.48
CA VAL A 89 -2.11 6.73 -7.24
C VAL A 89 -1.67 6.32 -5.84
N TYR A 90 -2.59 5.66 -5.14
CA TYR A 90 -2.39 5.15 -3.78
C TYR A 90 -2.76 3.67 -3.73
N GLY A 91 -2.06 2.90 -2.89
CA GLY A 91 -2.28 1.47 -2.70
C GLY A 91 -2.63 1.13 -1.25
N PHE A 92 -3.57 0.20 -1.06
CA PHE A 92 -3.91 -0.35 0.25
C PHE A 92 -3.43 -1.79 0.38
N SER A 93 -2.46 -2.05 1.26
CA SER A 93 -2.04 -3.40 1.66
C SER A 93 -3.02 -4.01 2.67
N ALA A 94 -2.98 -5.33 2.87
CA ALA A 94 -3.87 -5.97 3.85
C ALA A 94 -3.53 -5.55 5.29
N SER A 95 -4.57 -5.43 6.11
CA SER A 95 -4.45 -5.27 7.56
C SER A 95 -4.09 -6.58 8.25
N GLY A 96 -3.32 -6.50 9.33
CA GLY A 96 -2.96 -7.64 10.18
C GLY A 96 -1.70 -8.37 9.71
N LEU A 97 -0.93 -7.76 8.80
CA LEU A 97 0.37 -8.26 8.37
C LEU A 97 1.52 -7.67 9.20
N GLN A 98 1.28 -6.55 9.90
CA GLN A 98 2.25 -5.92 10.78
C GLN A 98 2.04 -6.31 12.24
N ILE A 99 3.13 -6.32 13.03
CA ILE A 99 3.07 -6.64 14.46
C ILE A 99 2.20 -5.61 15.18
N GLY A 100 1.17 -6.08 15.89
CA GLY A 100 0.24 -5.25 16.65
C GLY A 100 -0.93 -4.69 15.83
N GLU A 101 -1.03 -5.02 14.55
CA GLU A 101 -2.17 -4.64 13.72
C GLU A 101 -3.34 -5.61 13.87
N GLU A 102 -4.56 -5.07 13.89
CA GLU A 102 -5.78 -5.86 13.92
C GLU A 102 -5.96 -6.67 12.63
N HIS A 103 -6.17 -7.98 12.77
CA HIS A 103 -6.51 -8.83 11.64
C HIS A 103 -8.01 -8.75 11.33
N LEU A 104 -8.35 -8.08 10.24
CA LEU A 104 -9.72 -7.95 9.77
C LEU A 104 -10.14 -9.19 8.96
N THR A 105 -11.31 -9.76 9.26
CA THR A 105 -11.79 -11.02 8.66
C THR A 105 -13.03 -10.85 7.79
N THR A 106 -13.61 -9.66 7.72
CA THR A 106 -14.78 -9.36 6.87
C THR A 106 -14.47 -8.25 5.88
N ILE A 107 -15.10 -8.33 4.70
CA ILE A 107 -14.90 -7.36 3.62
C ILE A 107 -15.40 -5.97 4.04
N GLU A 108 -16.49 -5.93 4.80
CA GLU A 108 -17.11 -4.72 5.32
C GLU A 108 -16.17 -3.98 6.28
N ALA A 109 -15.50 -4.72 7.17
CA ALA A 109 -14.54 -4.15 8.10
C ALA A 109 -13.29 -3.62 7.39
N MET A 110 -12.78 -4.38 6.40
CA MET A 110 -11.67 -3.93 5.54
C MET A 110 -12.04 -2.64 4.80
N ALA A 111 -13.21 -2.61 4.16
CA ALA A 111 -13.70 -1.44 3.45
C ALA A 111 -13.83 -0.21 4.36
N SER A 112 -14.44 -0.37 5.55
CA SER A 112 -14.56 0.71 6.53
C SER A 112 -13.21 1.25 6.98
N ARG A 113 -12.22 0.37 7.20
CA ARG A 113 -10.83 0.78 7.52
C ARG A 113 -10.20 1.56 6.37
N TYR A 114 -10.31 1.06 5.13
CA TYR A 114 -9.69 1.69 3.97
C TYR A 114 -10.35 3.04 3.62
N ILE A 115 -11.66 3.19 3.85
CA ILE A 115 -12.36 4.47 3.69
C ILE A 115 -11.78 5.56 4.60
N GLN A 116 -11.33 5.22 5.82
CA GLN A 116 -10.67 6.19 6.70
C GLN A 116 -9.38 6.73 6.08
N GLY A 117 -8.58 5.86 5.48
CA GLY A 117 -7.38 6.25 4.72
C GLY A 117 -7.72 7.07 3.47
N ILE A 118 -8.76 6.68 2.72
CA ILE A 118 -9.23 7.41 1.53
C ILE A 118 -9.63 8.84 1.91
N ARG A 119 -10.48 9.01 2.93
CA ARG A 119 -10.99 10.32 3.37
C ARG A 119 -9.91 11.22 3.98
N HIS A 120 -8.83 10.63 4.49
CA HIS A 120 -7.68 11.41 4.92
C HIS A 120 -6.93 12.07 3.75
N ILE A 121 -6.89 11.41 2.60
CA ILE A 121 -6.25 11.93 1.38
C ILE A 121 -7.19 12.83 0.59
N GLN A 122 -8.45 12.41 0.45
CA GLN A 122 -9.48 13.09 -0.30
C GLN A 122 -10.76 13.11 0.55
N PRO A 123 -11.05 14.21 1.28
CA PRO A 123 -12.20 14.27 2.19
C PRO A 123 -13.56 14.09 1.50
N ASP A 124 -13.67 14.58 0.27
CA ASP A 124 -14.92 14.65 -0.48
C ASP A 124 -14.80 13.98 -1.86
N GLY A 125 -15.89 13.36 -2.30
CA GLY A 125 -15.96 12.69 -3.60
C GLY A 125 -15.92 13.66 -4.79
N PRO A 126 -15.92 13.14 -6.03
CA PRO A 126 -16.05 11.73 -6.41
C PRO A 126 -14.78 10.91 -6.14
N TYR A 127 -14.97 9.66 -5.72
CA TYR A 127 -13.87 8.72 -5.46
C TYR A 127 -13.62 7.81 -6.66
N ARG A 128 -12.35 7.48 -6.93
CA ARG A 128 -11.95 6.43 -7.86
C ARG A 128 -11.29 5.30 -7.08
N VAL A 129 -11.97 4.17 -6.97
CA VAL A 129 -11.49 2.99 -6.24
C VAL A 129 -11.54 1.79 -7.18
N ALA A 130 -10.48 1.00 -7.20
CA ALA A 130 -10.40 -0.22 -7.99
C ALA A 130 -9.56 -1.28 -7.26
N GLY A 131 -9.69 -2.53 -7.70
CA GLY A 131 -8.86 -3.60 -7.18
C GLY A 131 -8.86 -4.81 -8.10
N TRP A 132 -7.82 -5.63 -7.96
CA TRP A 132 -7.68 -6.88 -8.70
C TRP A 132 -8.05 -8.07 -7.80
N SER A 133 -8.71 -9.08 -8.36
CA SER A 133 -9.11 -10.30 -7.64
C SER A 133 -9.97 -9.97 -6.41
N ALA A 134 -9.62 -10.45 -5.21
CA ALA A 134 -10.27 -10.10 -3.94
C ALA A 134 -10.36 -8.59 -3.71
N GLY A 135 -9.36 -7.82 -4.17
CA GLY A 135 -9.37 -6.36 -4.10
C GLY A 135 -10.51 -5.73 -4.88
N GLY A 136 -11.02 -6.38 -5.93
CA GLY A 136 -12.19 -5.91 -6.67
C GLY A 136 -13.47 -6.01 -5.83
N THR A 137 -13.63 -7.09 -5.05
CA THR A 137 -14.75 -7.25 -4.12
C THR A 137 -14.70 -6.22 -2.99
N ILE A 138 -13.50 -5.98 -2.44
CA ILE A 138 -13.31 -4.95 -1.41
C ILE A 138 -13.56 -3.54 -1.98
N ALA A 139 -13.07 -3.25 -3.19
CA ALA A 139 -13.33 -1.97 -3.88
C ALA A 139 -14.83 -1.74 -4.14
N TYR A 140 -15.57 -2.80 -4.47
CA TYR A 140 -17.03 -2.74 -4.60
C TYR A 140 -17.71 -2.39 -3.27
N GLU A 141 -17.31 -3.03 -2.17
CA GLU A 141 -17.86 -2.72 -0.84
C GLU A 141 -17.50 -1.30 -0.39
N ILE A 142 -16.28 -0.82 -0.68
CA ILE A 142 -15.89 0.58 -0.44
C ILE A 142 -16.85 1.52 -1.18
N ALA A 143 -17.12 1.27 -2.46
CA ALA A 143 -18.04 2.10 -3.23
C ALA A 143 -19.46 2.05 -2.64
N HIS A 144 -19.93 0.87 -2.23
CA HIS A 144 -21.23 0.69 -1.60
C HIS A 144 -21.37 1.50 -0.31
N GLN A 145 -20.39 1.43 0.61
CA GLN A 145 -20.40 2.19 1.85
C GLN A 145 -20.26 3.71 1.61
N LEU A 146 -19.45 4.13 0.64
CA LEU A 146 -19.29 5.56 0.31
C LEU A 146 -20.56 6.18 -0.28
N ILE A 147 -21.30 5.42 -1.10
CA ILE A 147 -22.58 5.85 -1.66
C ILE A 147 -23.67 5.84 -0.57
N GLY A 148 -23.72 4.80 0.26
CA GLY A 148 -24.71 4.67 1.33
C GLY A 148 -24.54 5.65 2.50
N ALA A 149 -23.35 6.26 2.64
CA ALA A 149 -23.07 7.30 3.62
C ALA A 149 -23.30 8.74 3.10
N GLY A 150 -23.85 8.88 1.89
CA GLY A 150 -24.21 10.16 1.25
C GLY A 150 -25.60 10.65 1.60
#